data_AF-A0A431LUA8-F1
#
_entry.id   AF-A0A431LUA8-F1
#
_cell.length_a   1.000
_cell.length_b   1.000
_cell.length_c   1.000
_cell.angle_alpha   90.00
_cell.angle_beta   90.00
_cell.angle_gamma   90.00
#
_symmetry.space_group_name_H-M   'P 1'
#
loop_
_entity.id
_entity.type
_entity.pdbx_description
1 polymer ?
#
loop_
_entity_poly.entity_id
_entity_poly.type
_entity_poly.pdbx_seq_one_letter_code
_entity_poly.pdbx_strand_id
1 'polypeptide(L)' 'MRDFFVGLGMVFVIEGLVFAAFPGGMRKAMQAAIDSPELTVRILGLVMAVLGLLLVWYLRWAA' A
#
# COMPACT_ATOMS: atom_id res chain seq x y z
N MET A 1 4.82 -19.11 7.34
CA MET A 1 3.58 -18.95 6.55
C MET A 1 2.53 -18.10 7.27
N ARG A 2 2.35 -18.26 8.59
CA ARG A 2 1.42 -17.43 9.38
C ARG A 2 1.73 -15.92 9.27
N ASP A 3 3.01 -15.55 9.25
CA ASP A 3 3.46 -14.16 9.17
C ASP A 3 3.00 -13.45 7.89
N PHE A 4 2.91 -14.18 6.77
CA PHE A 4 2.38 -13.64 5.52
C PHE A 4 0.90 -13.30 5.63
N PHE A 5 0.11 -14.21 6.22
CA PHE A 5 -1.32 -13.98 6.44
C PHE A 5 -1.58 -12.87 7.47
N VAL A 6 -0.73 -12.75 8.50
CA VAL A 6 -0.78 -11.65 9.45
C VAL A 6 -0.48 -10.32 8.76
N GLY A 7 0.58 -10.26 7.94
CA GLY A 7 0.90 -9.08 7.15
C GLY A 7 -0.22 -8.69 6.19
N LEU A 8 -0.80 -9.67 5.49
CA LEU A 8 -1.95 -9.46 4.60
C LEU A 8 -3.17 -8.95 5.37
N GLY A 9 -3.48 -9.54 6.53
CA GLY A 9 -4.55 -9.07 7.40
C GLY A 9 -4.34 -7.63 7.88
N MET A 10 -3.10 -7.27 8.20
CA MET A 10 -2.74 -5.91 8.61
C MET A 10 -3.00 -4.89 7.49
N VAL A 11 -2.69 -5.22 6.23
CA VAL A 11 -2.99 -4.36 5.06
C VAL A 11 -4.49 -4.11 4.95
N PHE A 12 -5.32 -5.15 5.07
CA PHE A 12 -6.78 -5.01 5.06
C PHE A 12 -7.32 -4.15 6.19
N VAL A 13 -6.79 -4.31 7.41
CA VAL A 13 -7.18 -3.46 8.56
C VAL A 13 -6.83 -2.00 8.28
N ILE A 14 -5.62 -1.72 7.79
CA ILE A 14 -5.19 -0.35 7.49
C ILE A 14 -6.04 0.25 6.38
N GLU A 15 -6.24 -0.46 5.25
CA GLU A 15 -7.11 0.03 4.18
C GLU A 15 -8.53 0.31 4.68
N GLY A 16 -9.14 -0.65 5.38
CA GLY A 16 -10.51 -0.51 5.89
C GLY A 16 -10.66 0.68 6.83
N LEU A 17 -9.68 0.92 7.71
CA LEU A 17 -9.66 2.08 8.60
C LEU A 17 -9.51 3.39 7.82
N VAL A 18 -8.66 3.44 6.80
CA VAL A 18 -8.49 4.63 5.96
C VAL A 18 -9.79 4.95 5.21
N PHE A 19 -10.46 3.93 4.65
CA PHE A 19 -11.76 4.10 4.00
C PHE A 19 -12.85 4.58 4.96
N ALA A 20 -12.88 4.06 6.19
CA ALA A 20 -13.88 4.42 7.20
C ALA A 20 -13.63 5.82 7.80
N ALA A 21 -12.38 6.16 8.09
CA ALA A 21 -12.01 7.41 8.75
C ALA A 21 -11.92 8.60 7.77
N PHE A 22 -11.44 8.38 6.53
CA PHE A 22 -11.17 9.43 5.55
C PHE A 22 -11.69 9.10 4.14
N PRO A 23 -13.00 8.85 3.96
CA PRO A 23 -13.57 8.45 2.68
C PRO A 23 -13.34 9.50 1.58
N GLY A 24 -13.37 10.80 1.93
CA GLY A 24 -13.15 11.90 0.98
C GLY A 24 -11.71 11.96 0.43
N GLY A 25 -10.71 11.67 1.26
CA GLY A 25 -9.31 11.61 0.83
C GLY A 25 -9.07 10.44 -0.13
N MET A 26 -9.63 9.28 0.20
CA MET A 26 -9.53 8.08 -0.64
C MET A 26 -10.17 8.29 -2.02
N ARG A 27 -11.35 8.92 -2.06
CA ARG A 27 -12.06 9.20 -3.31
C ARG A 27 -11.27 10.15 -4.22
N LYS A 28 -10.63 11.18 -3.65
CA LYS A 28 -9.73 12.08 -4.40
C LYS A 28 -8.49 11.36 -4.91
N ALA A 29 -7.89 10.50 -4.10
CA ALA A 29 -6.73 9.71 -4.51
C ALA A 29 -7.07 8.76 -5.68
N MET A 30 -8.24 8.12 -5.64
CA MET A 30 -8.71 7.27 -6.75
C MET A 30 -8.96 8.08 -8.03
N GLN A 31 -9.57 9.26 -7.93
CA GLN A 31 -9.75 10.16 -9.08
C GLN A 31 -8.40 10.57 -9.68
N ALA A 32 -7.45 10.99 -8.84
CA ALA A 32 -6.10 11.34 -9.28
C ALA A 32 -5.38 10.15 -9.96
N ALA A 33 -5.61 8.92 -9.50
CA ALA A 33 -5.06 7.72 -10.13
C ALA A 33 -5.68 7.44 -11.51
N ILE A 34 -6.98 7.71 -11.69
CA ILE A 34 -7.68 7.57 -12.98
C ILE A 34 -7.22 8.64 -13.98
N ASP A 35 -7.06 9.88 -13.51
CA ASP A 35 -6.65 11.00 -14.37
C ASP A 35 -5.15 10.97 -14.71
N SER A 36 -4.36 10.15 -14.00
CA SER A 36 -2.92 10.00 -14.23
C SER A 36 -2.61 9.05 -15.39
N PRO A 37 -1.54 9.28 -16.16
CA PRO A 37 -1.07 8.33 -17.16
C PRO A 37 -0.77 6.96 -16.52
N GLU A 38 -1.17 5.89 -17.22
CA GLU A 38 -1.02 4.51 -16.72
C GLU A 38 0.43 4.17 -16.32
N LEU A 39 1.41 4.67 -17.07
CA LEU A 39 2.82 4.47 -16.78
C LEU A 39 3.22 5.06 -15.41
N THR A 40 2.70 6.23 -15.05
CA THR A 40 3.00 6.89 -13.78
C THR A 40 2.46 6.08 -12.62
N VAL A 41 1.22 5.59 -12.73
CA VAL A 41 0.60 4.74 -11.70
C VAL A 41 1.36 3.42 -11.53
N ARG A 42 1.78 2.79 -12.64
CA ARG A 42 2.59 1.57 -12.62
C ARG A 42 3.95 1.78 -11.95
N ILE A 43 4.65 2.87 -12.30
CA ILE A 43 5.95 3.19 -11.70
C ILE A 43 5.79 3.46 -10.20
N LEU A 44 4.81 4.27 -9.81
CA LEU A 44 4.55 4.57 -8.40
C LEU A 44 4.26 3.28 -7.61
N GLY A 45 3.39 2.41 -8.15
CA GLY A 45 3.07 1.11 -7.54
C GLY A 45 4.30 0.23 -7.39
N LEU A 46 5.16 0.17 -8.42
CA LEU A 46 6.40 -0.62 -8.38
C LEU A 46 7.38 -0.08 -7.32
N VAL A 47 7.54 1.24 -7.24
CA VAL A 47 8.42 1.88 -6.23
C VAL A 47 7.90 1.57 -4.83
N MET A 48 6.60 1.71 -4.58
CA MET A 48 6.00 1.38 -3.27
C MET A 48 6.16 -0.11 -2.93
N ALA A 49 6.00 -1.01 -3.90
CA ALA A 49 6.19 -2.45 -3.69
C ALA A 49 7.64 -2.79 -3.32
N VAL A 50 8.62 -2.21 -4.01
CA VAL A 50 10.05 -2.41 -3.73
C VAL A 50 10.41 -1.84 -2.36
N LEU A 51 9.94 -0.63 -2.03
CA LEU A 51 10.17 -0.03 -0.70
C LEU A 51 9.56 -0.87 0.42
N GLY A 52 8.33 -1.36 0.24
CA GLY A 52 7.67 -2.24 1.20
C GLY A 52 8.45 -3.55 1.40
N LEU A 53 8.96 -4.15 0.32
CA LEU A 53 9.80 -5.34 0.39
C LEU A 53 11.10 -5.08 1.15
N LEU A 54 11.78 -3.97 0.84
CA LEU A 54 13.01 -3.57 1.52
C LEU A 54 12.79 -3.31 3.01
N LEU A 55 11.67 -2.68 3.38
CA LEU A 55 11.29 -2.45 4.76
C LEU A 55 11.06 -3.76 5.52
N VAL A 56 10.29 -4.69 4.94
CA VAL A 56 10.08 -6.02 5.54
C VAL A 56 11.39 -6.79 5.66
N TRP A 57 12.25 -6.71 4.64
CA TRP A 57 13.56 -7.35 4.66
C TRP A 57 14.44 -6.77 5.78
N TYR A 58 14.52 -5.45 5.90
CA TYR A 58 15.28 -4.76 6.94
C TYR A 58 14.78 -5.13 8.34
N LEU A 59 13.46 -5.03 8.58
CA LEU A 59 12.86 -5.36 9.88
C LEU A 59 13.02 -6.83 10.28
N ARG A 60 13.18 -7.73 9.30
CA ARG A 60 13.28 -9.17 9.56
C ARG A 60 14.70 -9.70 9.64
N TRP A 61 15.67 -9.04 9.01
CA TRP A 61 17.04 -9.54 8.89
C TRP A 61 18.12 -8.59 9.45
N ALA A 62 17.83 -7.29 9.58
CA ALA A 62 18.76 -6.31 10.13
C ALA A 62 18.47 -5.93 11.59
N ALA A 63 17.34 -6.36 12.14
CA ALA A 63 16.94 -6.22 13.55
C ALA A 63 16.97 -7.60 14.23
#